data_AF-A0A8H7CWG1-F1
#
_entry.id   AF-A0A8H7CWG1-F1
#
_cell.length_a   1.000
_cell.length_b   1.000
_cell.length_c   1.000
_cell.angle_alpha   90.00
_cell.angle_beta   90.00
_cell.angle_gamma   90.00
#
_symmetry.space_group_name_H-M   'P 1'
#
loop_
_entity.id
_entity.type
_entity.pdbx_description
1 polymer ?
#
loop_
_entity_poly.entity_id
_entity_poly.type
_entity_poly.pdbx_seq_one_letter_code
_entity_poly.pdbx_strand_id
1 'polypeptide(L)'
;MALPVALIRLVVLSTVVVFALIALGVAAAFTSTTTSLVDETFPFAALGIATAVFTIVTVPPMIALEMLRPGGPTSMIIVEILWLAILSIMWLATGADTASNTVGCNTAQDKEATAIEHEFGVPTSETPDGICSELSALEAFAFLNWIILMGYIGMLLVMSLMAASRKHTNVWTSSVANAPFSEPAENPSVPTSHNSGTGGQPGGYSTAGSVQAGTVHV
;
A
#
# COMPACT_ATOMS: atom_id res chain seq x y z
N MET A 1 -16.21 -12.72 -9.44
CA MET A 1 -16.37 -11.26 -9.23
C MET A 1 -15.28 -10.81 -8.25
N ALA A 2 -14.07 -10.55 -8.74
CA ALA A 2 -12.90 -10.14 -7.95
C ALA A 2 -12.61 -8.62 -8.01
N LEU A 3 -13.53 -7.85 -8.60
CA LEU A 3 -13.43 -6.41 -8.83
C LEU A 3 -13.26 -5.52 -7.57
N PRO A 4 -13.78 -5.83 -6.37
CA PRO A 4 -13.72 -4.86 -5.27
C PRO A 4 -12.30 -4.68 -4.71
N VAL A 5 -11.49 -5.75 -4.65
CA VAL A 5 -10.16 -5.67 -4.00
C VAL A 5 -9.15 -4.93 -4.87
N ALA A 6 -9.12 -5.22 -6.18
CA ALA A 6 -8.25 -4.52 -7.13
C ALA A 6 -8.60 -3.02 -7.23
N LEU A 7 -9.88 -2.67 -7.14
CA LEU A 7 -10.32 -1.27 -7.12
C LEU A 7 -9.88 -0.56 -5.83
N ILE A 8 -10.04 -1.19 -4.67
CA ILE A 8 -9.57 -0.63 -3.38
C ILE A 8 -8.06 -0.39 -3.45
N ARG A 9 -7.29 -1.37 -3.93
CA ARG A 9 -5.83 -1.24 -4.12
C ARG A 9 -5.47 -0.05 -5.01
N LEU A 10 -6.11 0.08 -6.17
CA LEU A 10 -5.85 1.19 -7.10
C LEU A 10 -6.16 2.54 -6.46
N VAL A 11 -7.29 2.67 -5.76
CA VAL A 11 -7.69 3.91 -5.09
C VAL A 11 -6.70 4.28 -3.97
N VAL A 12 -6.35 3.32 -3.12
CA VAL A 12 -5.42 3.51 -2.00
C VAL A 12 -4.04 3.93 -2.51
N LEU A 13 -3.47 3.16 -3.44
CA LEU A 13 -2.13 3.44 -3.97
C LEU A 13 -2.09 4.75 -4.77
N SER A 14 -3.12 5.05 -5.55
CA SER A 14 -3.24 6.34 -6.24
C SER A 14 -3.30 7.51 -5.26
N THR A 15 -4.07 7.36 -4.17
CA THR A 15 -4.20 8.40 -3.15
C THR A 15 -2.86 8.67 -2.46
N VAL A 16 -2.13 7.61 -2.10
CA VAL A 16 -0.78 7.72 -1.52
C VAL A 16 0.19 8.42 -2.46
N VAL A 17 0.15 8.12 -3.77
CA VAL A 17 1.01 8.81 -4.76
C VAL A 17 0.67 10.29 -4.87
N VAL A 18 -0.61 10.68 -4.87
CA VAL A 18 -1.02 12.09 -4.90
C VAL A 18 -0.54 12.83 -3.66
N PHE A 19 -0.73 12.25 -2.47
CA PHE A 19 -0.23 12.86 -1.23
C PHE A 19 1.30 12.89 -1.17
N ALA A 20 2.00 11.90 -1.74
CA ALA A 20 3.44 11.93 -1.88
C ALA A 20 3.92 13.08 -2.78
N LEU A 21 3.22 13.36 -3.89
CA LEU A 21 3.53 14.50 -4.76
C LEU A 21 3.34 15.84 -4.05
N ILE A 22 2.28 15.97 -3.24
CA ILE A 22 2.04 17.18 -2.44
C ILE A 22 3.16 17.34 -1.40
N ALA A 23 3.48 16.30 -0.66
CA ALA A 23 4.58 16.30 0.33
C ALA A 23 5.94 16.63 -0.31
N LEU A 24 6.22 16.12 -1.52
CA LEU A 24 7.43 16.45 -2.27
C LEU A 24 7.49 17.94 -2.62
N GLY A 25 6.36 18.51 -3.07
CA GLY A 25 6.27 19.95 -3.38
C GLY A 25 6.54 20.82 -2.16
N VAL A 26 5.93 20.49 -1.03
CA VAL A 26 6.14 21.20 0.25
C VAL A 26 7.61 21.09 0.71
N ALA A 27 8.18 19.88 0.71
CA ALA A 27 9.56 19.67 1.13
C ALA A 27 10.58 20.33 0.19
N ALA A 28 10.30 20.41 -1.11
CA ALA A 28 11.14 21.10 -2.09
C ALA A 28 11.07 22.63 -1.93
N ALA A 29 9.88 23.19 -1.70
CA ALA A 29 9.71 24.62 -1.44
C ALA A 29 10.45 25.05 -0.15
N PHE A 30 10.34 24.23 0.90
CA PHE A 30 11.05 24.44 2.16
C PHE A 30 12.58 24.44 1.97
N THR A 31 13.09 23.44 1.24
CA THR A 31 14.54 23.32 0.96
C THR A 31 15.04 24.51 0.15
N SER A 32 14.30 24.94 -0.89
CA SER A 32 14.69 26.08 -1.72
C SER A 32 14.82 27.38 -0.92
N THR A 33 13.92 27.59 0.04
CA THR A 33 13.94 28.77 0.91
C THR A 33 15.12 28.70 1.86
N THR A 34 15.32 27.54 2.50
CA THR A 34 16.39 27.32 3.50
C THR A 34 17.79 27.46 2.92
N THR A 35 18.07 26.84 1.77
CA THR A 35 19.40 26.89 1.14
C THR A 35 19.82 28.33 0.80
N SER A 36 18.85 29.19 0.49
CA SER A 36 19.11 30.61 0.21
C SER A 36 19.51 31.42 1.45
N LEU A 37 19.22 30.92 2.65
CA LEU A 37 19.39 31.63 3.92
C LEU A 37 20.55 31.10 4.77
N VAL A 38 20.75 29.77 4.82
CA VAL A 38 21.65 29.13 5.82
C VAL A 38 22.70 28.21 5.18
N ASP A 39 22.67 27.99 3.86
CA ASP A 39 23.58 27.10 3.11
C ASP A 39 23.68 25.65 3.66
N GLU A 40 22.77 25.27 4.57
CA GLU A 40 22.65 23.93 5.14
C GLU A 40 21.30 23.27 4.80
N THR A 41 21.32 21.95 4.66
CA THR A 41 20.12 21.14 4.40
C THR A 41 19.68 20.44 5.68
N PHE A 42 18.43 20.65 6.08
CA PHE A 42 17.89 19.95 7.25
C PHE A 42 17.61 18.47 6.95
N PRO A 43 17.93 17.56 7.89
CA PRO A 43 17.78 16.12 7.69
C PRO A 43 16.32 15.69 7.44
N PHE A 44 15.35 16.33 8.09
CA PHE A 44 13.93 16.00 7.91
C PHE A 44 13.42 16.29 6.49
N ALA A 45 13.87 17.39 5.88
CA ALA A 45 13.48 17.76 4.53
C ALA A 45 14.06 16.78 3.51
N ALA A 46 15.33 16.39 3.69
CA ALA A 46 15.97 15.37 2.88
C ALA A 46 15.26 14.00 2.99
N LEU A 47 14.85 13.61 4.19
CA LEU A 47 14.15 12.35 4.44
C LEU A 47 12.72 12.37 3.84
N GLY A 48 12.01 13.50 3.92
CA GLY A 48 10.71 13.68 3.28
C GLY A 48 10.78 13.61 1.75
N ILE A 49 11.76 14.27 1.14
CA ILE A 49 12.02 14.20 -0.32
C ILE A 49 12.34 12.76 -0.72
N ALA A 50 13.24 12.09 0.00
CA ALA A 50 13.63 10.72 -0.30
C ALA A 50 12.44 9.76 -0.22
N THR A 51 11.62 9.86 0.83
CA THR A 51 10.41 9.04 1.01
C THR A 51 9.38 9.29 -0.09
N ALA A 52 9.16 10.55 -0.47
CA ALA A 52 8.22 10.89 -1.54
C ALA A 52 8.70 10.40 -2.91
N VAL A 53 9.98 10.61 -3.26
CA VAL A 53 10.57 10.10 -4.50
C VAL A 53 10.51 8.57 -4.54
N PHE A 54 10.85 7.90 -3.45
CA PHE A 54 10.78 6.45 -3.36
C PHE A 54 9.35 5.96 -3.57
N THR A 55 8.35 6.64 -3.01
CA THR A 55 6.93 6.34 -3.24
C THR A 55 6.54 6.51 -4.72
N ILE A 56 6.89 7.64 -5.33
CA ILE A 56 6.57 7.97 -6.74
C ILE A 56 7.28 7.02 -7.71
N VAL A 57 8.49 6.56 -7.40
CA VAL A 57 9.24 5.65 -8.28
C VAL A 57 8.74 4.22 -8.15
N THR A 58 8.29 3.80 -6.96
CA THR A 58 8.09 2.37 -6.68
C THR A 58 6.62 1.94 -6.74
N VAL A 59 5.69 2.82 -6.38
CA VAL A 59 4.25 2.53 -6.39
C VAL A 59 3.67 2.46 -7.82
N PRO A 60 3.96 3.39 -8.75
CA PRO A 60 3.41 3.32 -10.10
C PRO A 60 3.84 2.07 -10.89
N PRO A 61 5.11 1.60 -10.81
CA PRO A 61 5.46 0.31 -11.40
C PRO A 61 4.69 -0.86 -10.82
N MET A 62 4.37 -0.87 -9.52
CA MET A 62 3.52 -1.93 -8.95
C MET A 62 2.13 -1.94 -9.57
N ILE A 63 1.53 -0.77 -9.78
CA ILE A 63 0.22 -0.63 -10.44
C ILE A 63 0.34 -1.04 -11.93
N ALA A 64 1.37 -0.56 -12.62
CA ALA A 64 1.57 -0.85 -14.04
C ALA A 64 1.80 -2.35 -14.30
N LEU A 65 2.62 -3.01 -13.48
CA LEU A 65 2.92 -4.43 -13.63
C LEU A 65 1.69 -5.32 -13.40
N GLU A 66 0.75 -4.89 -12.55
CA GLU A 66 -0.53 -5.59 -12.38
C GLU A 66 -1.39 -5.51 -13.65
N MET A 67 -1.44 -4.33 -14.29
CA MET A 67 -2.17 -4.16 -15.55
C MET A 67 -1.52 -4.92 -16.70
N LEU A 68 -0.18 -4.97 -16.76
CA LEU A 68 0.55 -5.59 -17.86
C LEU A 68 0.63 -7.12 -17.74
N ARG A 69 0.69 -7.68 -16.52
CA ARG A 69 0.82 -9.12 -16.31
C ARG A 69 0.09 -9.60 -15.05
N PRO A 70 -1.22 -9.86 -15.13
CA PRO A 70 -1.98 -10.48 -14.05
C PRO A 70 -1.32 -11.81 -13.64
N GLY A 71 -0.89 -11.92 -12.39
CA GLY A 71 -0.21 -13.12 -11.86
C GLY A 71 1.33 -13.12 -11.89
N GLY A 72 1.98 -11.98 -12.15
CA GLY A 72 3.43 -11.84 -11.95
C GLY A 72 3.87 -11.90 -10.47
N PRO A 73 5.16 -12.15 -10.18
CA PRO A 73 5.68 -12.23 -8.80
C PRO A 73 5.55 -10.92 -8.02
N THR A 74 5.44 -9.78 -8.70
CA THR A 74 5.15 -8.47 -8.09
C THR A 74 3.72 -8.33 -7.58
N SER A 75 2.84 -9.27 -7.92
CA SER A 75 1.45 -9.33 -7.44
C SER A 75 1.29 -10.28 -6.25
N MET A 76 2.36 -10.90 -5.74
CA MET A 76 2.28 -11.74 -4.55
C MET A 76 1.97 -10.90 -3.31
N ILE A 77 0.98 -11.36 -2.53
CA ILE A 77 0.54 -10.69 -1.29
C ILE A 77 1.72 -10.44 -0.33
N ILE A 78 2.63 -11.41 -0.15
CA ILE A 78 3.81 -11.22 0.72
C ILE A 78 4.68 -10.05 0.25
N VAL A 79 5.00 -10.01 -1.05
CA VAL A 79 5.91 -9.00 -1.61
C VAL A 79 5.30 -7.61 -1.47
N GLU A 80 4.00 -7.51 -1.74
CA GLU A 80 3.25 -6.26 -1.57
C GLU A 80 3.20 -5.81 -0.11
N ILE A 81 2.87 -6.70 0.83
CA ILE A 81 2.85 -6.38 2.27
C ILE A 81 4.24 -5.91 2.74
N LEU A 82 5.30 -6.62 2.36
CA LEU A 82 6.67 -6.29 2.75
C LEU A 82 7.07 -4.90 2.24
N TRP A 83 6.77 -4.61 0.97
CA TRP A 83 7.11 -3.33 0.36
C TRP A 83 6.32 -2.16 0.97
N LEU A 84 5.01 -2.34 1.15
CA LEU A 84 4.16 -1.31 1.75
C LEU A 84 4.51 -1.10 3.23
N ALA A 85 4.97 -2.12 3.94
CA ALA A 85 5.49 -1.98 5.30
C ALA A 85 6.74 -1.10 5.36
N ILE A 86 7.67 -1.27 4.41
CA ILE A 86 8.86 -0.41 4.30
C ILE A 86 8.43 1.05 4.03
N LEU A 87 7.56 1.27 3.04
CA LEU A 87 7.03 2.60 2.73
C LEU A 87 6.30 3.23 3.93
N SER A 88 5.52 2.43 4.65
CA SER A 88 4.82 2.86 5.86
C SER A 88 5.79 3.36 6.93
N ILE A 89 6.86 2.61 7.22
CA ILE A 89 7.86 3.01 8.21
C ILE A 89 8.61 4.28 7.78
N MET A 90 8.89 4.45 6.48
CA MET A 90 9.51 5.68 5.97
C MET A 90 8.60 6.91 6.17
N TRP A 91 7.30 6.78 5.89
CA TRP A 91 6.34 7.85 6.15
C TRP A 91 6.18 8.15 7.64
N LEU A 92 6.19 7.13 8.50
CA LEU A 92 6.19 7.30 9.95
C LEU A 92 7.44 8.05 10.44
N ALA A 93 8.62 7.66 9.96
CA ALA A 93 9.88 8.31 10.30
C ALA A 93 9.89 9.78 9.83
N THR A 94 9.39 10.05 8.61
CA THR A 94 9.24 11.41 8.07
C THR A 94 8.34 12.25 8.98
N GLY A 95 7.17 11.73 9.34
CA GLY A 95 6.21 12.42 10.22
C GLY A 95 6.77 12.67 11.62
N ALA A 96 7.43 11.67 12.22
CA ALA A 96 8.01 11.77 13.56
C ALA A 96 9.18 12.77 13.63
N ASP A 97 10.05 12.78 12.62
CA ASP A 97 11.16 13.73 12.54
C ASP A 97 10.65 15.16 12.30
N THR A 98 9.65 15.33 11.41
CA THR A 98 9.01 16.63 11.19
C THR A 98 8.34 17.13 12.48
N ALA A 99 7.55 16.29 13.15
CA ALA A 99 6.85 16.64 14.40
C ALA A 99 7.81 17.10 15.51
N SER A 100 8.98 16.47 15.61
CA SER A 100 10.01 16.83 16.60
C SER A 100 10.57 18.24 16.36
N ASN A 101 10.59 18.68 15.10
CA ASN A 101 11.04 20.02 14.71
C ASN A 101 9.89 21.05 14.72
N THR A 102 8.63 20.63 14.52
CA THR A 102 7.44 21.50 14.61
C THR A 102 7.20 22.04 16.02
N VAL A 103 7.64 21.34 17.08
CA VAL A 103 7.50 21.81 18.48
C VAL A 103 8.23 23.13 18.72
N GLY A 104 9.33 23.39 18.01
CA GLY A 104 10.05 24.67 18.04
C GLY A 104 9.21 25.85 17.51
N CYS A 105 8.35 25.60 16.52
CA CYS A 105 7.43 26.59 15.95
C CYS A 105 6.27 26.93 16.89
N ASN A 106 5.62 25.93 17.49
CA ASN A 106 4.46 26.15 18.36
C ASN A 106 4.85 26.82 19.69
N THR A 107 6.03 26.52 20.22
CA THR A 107 6.51 27.12 21.48
C THR A 107 7.02 28.56 21.32
N ALA A 108 7.37 28.97 20.10
CA ALA A 108 7.75 30.34 19.76
C ALA A 108 6.55 31.30 19.69
N GLN A 109 5.34 30.77 19.49
CA GLN A 109 4.11 31.57 19.39
C GLN A 109 3.53 31.96 20.75
N ASP A 110 3.79 31.17 21.80
CA ASP A 110 3.17 31.34 23.12
C ASP A 110 4.08 32.02 24.16
N LYS A 111 5.35 32.23 23.83
CA LYS A 111 6.29 32.99 24.69
C LYS A 111 6.88 34.12 23.87
N GLU A 112 6.72 35.33 24.39
CA GLU A 112 7.43 36.54 23.96
C GLU A 112 8.80 36.18 23.39
N ALA A 113 9.01 36.57 22.12
CA ALA A 113 10.11 36.33 21.21
C ALA A 113 11.55 36.47 21.76
N THR A 114 11.93 35.74 22.81
CA THR A 114 13.22 35.93 23.52
C THR A 114 14.08 34.67 23.68
N ALA A 115 13.68 33.53 23.10
CA ALA A 115 14.50 32.30 23.15
C ALA A 115 15.15 31.91 21.81
N ILE A 116 14.71 32.45 20.67
CA ILE A 116 15.31 32.15 19.35
C ILE A 116 16.52 33.05 19.05
N GLU A 117 16.64 34.21 19.72
CA GLU A 117 17.76 35.14 19.50
C GLU A 117 19.12 34.56 19.92
N HIS A 118 19.18 33.61 20.85
CA HIS A 118 20.45 33.23 21.50
C HIS A 118 21.25 32.14 20.78
N GLU A 119 20.68 31.40 19.81
CA GLU A 119 21.40 30.31 19.13
C GLU A 119 21.54 30.50 17.61
N PHE A 120 20.65 31.29 16.96
CA PHE A 120 20.70 31.47 15.50
C PHE A 120 20.78 32.92 15.01
N GLY A 121 20.67 33.94 15.89
CA GLY A 121 20.91 35.35 15.53
C GLY A 121 20.03 35.92 14.41
N VAL A 122 18.85 35.33 14.14
CA VAL A 122 17.92 35.81 13.11
C VAL A 122 16.86 36.73 13.75
N PRO A 123 16.74 38.00 13.32
CA PRO A 123 15.79 38.94 13.89
C PRO A 123 14.32 38.53 13.64
N THR A 124 13.52 38.61 14.69
CA THR A 124 12.12 38.16 14.81
C THR A 124 11.09 39.07 14.12
N SER A 125 11.53 40.10 13.39
CA SER A 125 10.63 41.02 12.68
C SER A 125 10.25 40.56 11.27
N GLU A 126 10.88 39.49 10.75
CA GLU A 126 10.62 38.95 9.41
C GLU A 126 10.67 37.42 9.38
N THR A 127 10.27 36.73 10.46
CA THR A 127 10.00 35.29 10.33
C THR A 127 8.80 35.13 9.41
N PRO A 128 8.94 34.54 8.20
CA PRO A 128 7.82 34.38 7.29
C PRO A 128 6.84 33.42 7.97
N ASP A 129 5.62 33.89 8.23
CA ASP A 129 4.51 33.08 8.78
C ASP A 129 4.28 31.76 8.01
N GLY A 130 4.84 31.63 6.79
CA GLY A 130 4.79 30.43 5.96
C GLY A 130 5.54 29.21 6.51
N ILE A 131 6.72 29.36 7.12
CA ILE A 131 7.63 28.22 7.37
C ILE A 131 7.02 27.18 8.32
N CYS A 132 6.42 27.63 9.41
CA CYS A 132 5.80 26.73 10.38
C CYS A 132 4.51 26.08 9.84
N SER A 133 3.77 26.79 8.99
CA SER A 133 2.57 26.26 8.33
C SER A 133 2.92 25.17 7.31
N GLU A 134 4.05 25.30 6.62
CA GLU A 134 4.57 24.30 5.68
C GLU A 134 5.01 23.02 6.38
N LEU A 135 5.69 23.13 7.53
CA LEU A 135 6.09 21.97 8.34
C LEU A 135 4.88 21.22 8.89
N SER A 136 3.89 21.94 9.41
CA SER A 136 2.65 21.32 9.91
C SER A 136 1.90 20.59 8.79
N ALA A 137 1.90 21.15 7.57
CA ALA A 137 1.32 20.48 6.41
C ALA A 137 2.09 19.19 6.05
N LEU A 138 3.42 19.23 6.01
CA LEU A 138 4.26 18.06 5.70
C LEU A 138 4.06 16.94 6.72
N GLU A 139 4.02 17.29 8.01
CA GLU A 139 3.76 16.36 9.11
C GLU A 139 2.40 15.67 8.93
N ALA A 140 1.34 16.43 8.65
CA ALA A 140 0.00 15.90 8.46
C ALA A 140 -0.08 14.95 7.26
N PHE A 141 0.51 15.31 6.11
CA PHE A 141 0.53 14.42 4.93
C PHE A 141 1.35 13.16 5.17
N ALA A 142 2.45 13.25 5.94
CA ALA A 142 3.26 12.08 6.28
C ALA A 142 2.49 11.08 7.15
N PHE A 143 1.83 11.55 8.21
CA PHE A 143 1.00 10.69 9.04
C PHE A 143 -0.21 10.14 8.30
N LEU A 144 -0.82 10.92 7.41
CA LEU A 144 -1.97 10.48 6.64
C LEU A 144 -1.58 9.34 5.67
N ASN A 145 -0.43 9.47 4.98
CA ASN A 145 0.12 8.39 4.17
C ASN A 145 0.42 7.14 5.00
N TRP A 146 1.02 7.30 6.18
CA TRP A 146 1.29 6.20 7.09
C TRP A 146 0.01 5.47 7.52
N ILE A 147 -1.04 6.20 7.91
CA ILE A 147 -2.34 5.62 8.32
C ILE A 147 -2.98 4.84 7.17
N ILE A 148 -3.00 5.43 5.97
CA ILE A 148 -3.57 4.78 4.78
C ILE A 148 -2.83 3.47 4.48
N LEU A 149 -1.49 3.51 4.47
CA LEU A 149 -0.67 2.32 4.21
C LEU A 149 -0.85 1.25 5.29
N MET A 150 -0.83 1.63 6.56
CA MET A 150 -1.07 0.71 7.68
C MET A 150 -2.46 0.08 7.63
N GLY A 151 -3.49 0.88 7.33
CA GLY A 151 -4.86 0.39 7.19
C GLY A 151 -4.97 -0.64 6.07
N TYR A 152 -4.34 -0.39 4.93
CA TYR A 152 -4.32 -1.31 3.80
C TYR A 152 -3.53 -2.59 4.09
N ILE A 153 -2.34 -2.48 4.69
CA ILE A 153 -1.55 -3.64 5.13
C ILE A 153 -2.35 -4.49 6.12
N GLY A 154 -2.99 -3.85 7.10
CA GLY A 154 -3.83 -4.52 8.10
C GLY A 154 -5.00 -5.26 7.45
N MET A 155 -5.69 -4.62 6.50
CA MET A 155 -6.76 -5.26 5.72
C MET A 155 -6.24 -6.49 4.97
N LEU A 156 -5.14 -6.37 4.21
CA LEU A 156 -4.55 -7.50 3.47
C LEU A 156 -4.14 -8.64 4.39
N LEU A 157 -3.54 -8.32 5.54
CA LEU A 157 -3.08 -9.29 6.51
C LEU A 157 -4.27 -10.05 7.11
N VAL A 158 -5.32 -9.36 7.54
CA VAL A 158 -6.54 -9.97 8.08
C VAL A 158 -7.20 -10.89 7.04
N MET A 159 -7.35 -10.43 5.79
CA MET A 159 -7.93 -11.22 4.71
C MET A 159 -7.09 -12.47 4.41
N SER A 160 -5.77 -12.34 4.43
CA SER A 160 -4.84 -13.46 4.22
C SER A 160 -4.88 -14.47 5.37
N LEU A 161 -4.96 -14.01 6.61
CA LEU A 161 -5.11 -14.89 7.78
C LEU A 161 -6.45 -15.63 7.77
N MET A 162 -7.54 -14.96 7.39
CA MET A 162 -8.86 -15.60 7.25
C MET A 162 -8.87 -16.65 6.13
N ALA A 163 -8.20 -16.39 5.01
CA ALA A 163 -8.07 -17.37 3.94
C ALA A 163 -7.16 -18.55 4.34
N ALA A 164 -6.07 -18.29 5.07
CA ALA A 164 -5.17 -19.32 5.57
C ALA A 164 -5.85 -20.23 6.61
N SER A 165 -6.70 -19.67 7.48
CA SER A 165 -7.43 -20.45 8.49
C SER A 165 -8.48 -21.40 7.89
N ARG A 166 -8.93 -21.13 6.65
CA ARG A 166 -9.83 -22.00 5.87
C ARG A 166 -9.15 -23.16 5.14
N LYS A 167 -7.85 -23.42 5.42
CA LYS A 167 -7.03 -24.50 4.82
C LYS A 167 -6.78 -24.37 3.30
N HIS A 168 -6.96 -23.19 2.71
CA HIS A 168 -6.48 -22.97 1.34
C HIS A 168 -4.94 -23.01 1.34
N THR A 169 -4.38 -23.90 0.51
CA THR A 169 -2.93 -23.95 0.27
C THR A 169 -2.55 -22.84 -0.71
N ASN A 170 -1.40 -22.18 -0.50
CA ASN A 170 -0.87 -21.10 -1.36
C ASN A 170 -1.53 -19.71 -1.27
N VAL A 171 -2.22 -19.36 -0.18
CA VAL A 171 -2.79 -18.01 0.02
C VAL A 171 -1.72 -16.90 -0.10
N TRP A 172 -0.53 -17.15 0.42
CA TRP A 172 0.54 -16.15 0.50
C TRP A 172 1.27 -15.87 -0.81
N THR A 173 1.29 -16.85 -1.72
CA THR A 173 1.88 -16.75 -3.06
C THR A 173 0.83 -16.44 -4.13
N SER A 174 -0.44 -16.41 -3.75
CA SER A 174 -1.53 -16.02 -4.62
C SER A 174 -1.50 -14.51 -4.87
N SER A 175 -1.91 -14.12 -6.07
CA SER A 175 -2.13 -12.72 -6.40
C SER A 175 -3.33 -12.18 -5.65
N VAL A 176 -3.26 -10.94 -5.15
CA VAL A 176 -4.39 -10.24 -4.49
C VAL A 176 -5.67 -10.29 -5.35
N ALA A 177 -5.53 -10.20 -6.68
CA ALA A 177 -6.65 -10.23 -7.61
C ALA A 177 -7.29 -11.61 -7.77
N ASN A 178 -6.54 -12.69 -7.51
CA ASN A 178 -6.97 -14.08 -7.73
C ASN A 178 -7.12 -14.87 -6.43
N ALA A 179 -6.89 -14.25 -5.26
CA ALA A 179 -6.95 -14.95 -3.99
C ALA A 179 -8.41 -15.34 -3.66
N PRO A 180 -8.65 -16.57 -3.16
CA PRO A 180 -9.98 -17.12 -2.89
C PRO A 180 -10.60 -16.55 -1.61
N PHE A 181 -10.55 -15.22 -1.43
CA PHE A 181 -11.04 -14.56 -0.20
C PHE A 181 -12.54 -14.81 0.06
N SER A 182 -13.32 -15.02 -1.01
CA SER A 182 -14.77 -15.22 -0.96
C SER A 182 -15.22 -16.63 -1.31
N GLU A 183 -14.30 -17.56 -1.56
CA GLU A 183 -14.69 -18.94 -1.88
C GLU A 183 -15.00 -19.71 -0.59
N PRO A 184 -16.12 -20.48 -0.55
CA PRO A 184 -16.34 -21.46 0.50
C PRO A 184 -15.20 -22.47 0.51
N ALA A 185 -14.78 -22.91 1.70
CA ALA A 185 -13.74 -23.92 1.84
C ALA A 185 -14.05 -25.12 0.94
N GLU A 186 -13.10 -25.50 0.06
CA GLU A 186 -13.22 -26.73 -0.72
C GLU A 186 -13.38 -27.88 0.27
N ASN A 187 -14.57 -28.49 0.28
CA ASN A 187 -14.74 -29.76 0.96
C ASN A 187 -13.85 -30.77 0.22
N PRO A 188 -12.87 -31.41 0.87
CA PRO A 188 -11.95 -32.35 0.21
C PRO A 188 -12.63 -33.63 -0.31
N SER A 189 -13.97 -33.71 -0.29
CA SER A 189 -14.77 -34.86 -0.72
C SER A 189 -15.31 -34.75 -2.15
N VAL A 190 -15.12 -33.65 -2.87
CA VAL A 190 -15.53 -33.55 -4.27
C VAL A 190 -14.27 -33.49 -5.14
N PRO A 191 -13.89 -34.57 -5.83
CA PRO A 191 -12.77 -34.52 -6.76
C PRO A 191 -13.12 -33.55 -7.88
N THR A 192 -12.37 -32.45 -7.95
CA THR A 192 -12.37 -31.51 -9.06
C THR A 192 -11.98 -32.29 -10.31
N SER A 193 -12.98 -32.69 -11.09
CA SER A 193 -12.78 -33.32 -12.39
C SER A 193 -11.99 -32.33 -13.25
N HIS A 194 -10.68 -32.58 -13.34
CA HIS A 194 -9.80 -31.94 -14.31
C HIS A 194 -10.26 -32.45 -15.68
N ASN A 195 -11.28 -31.81 -16.23
CA ASN A 195 -11.74 -32.06 -17.58
C ASN A 195 -10.75 -31.38 -18.53
N SER A 196 -9.59 -32.02 -18.67
CA SER A 196 -8.62 -31.75 -19.72
C SER A 196 -9.27 -32.16 -21.04
N GLY A 197 -10.13 -31.29 -21.56
CA GLY A 197 -10.79 -31.45 -22.85
C GLY A 197 -9.77 -31.32 -23.98
N THR A 198 -9.02 -32.39 -24.22
CA THR A 198 -8.42 -32.67 -25.53
C THR A 198 -9.56 -32.87 -26.52
N GLY A 199 -9.51 -32.11 -27.62
CA GLY A 199 -10.52 -32.14 -28.68
C GLY A 199 -10.78 -33.56 -29.20
N GLY A 200 -12.05 -33.92 -29.26
CA GLY A 200 -12.51 -35.21 -29.77
C GLY A 200 -14.00 -35.20 -30.05
N GLN A 201 -14.34 -34.88 -31.30
CA GLN A 201 -15.46 -35.40 -32.10
C GLN A 201 -16.91 -35.38 -31.54
N PRO A 202 -17.87 -34.76 -32.26
CA PRO A 202 -19.30 -34.95 -32.00
C PRO A 202 -19.82 -36.18 -32.77
N GLY A 203 -20.62 -37.01 -32.10
CA GLY A 203 -21.61 -37.87 -32.76
C GLY A 203 -21.57 -39.33 -32.36
N GLY A 204 -22.53 -39.74 -31.53
CA GLY A 204 -22.84 -41.16 -31.27
C GLY A 204 -23.99 -41.29 -30.29
N TYR A 205 -25.19 -41.53 -30.80
CA TYR A 205 -26.42 -41.71 -30.04
C TYR A 205 -26.33 -42.93 -29.11
N SER A 206 -26.75 -42.75 -27.86
CA SER A 206 -26.87 -43.79 -26.85
C SER A 206 -28.22 -44.52 -27.02
N THR A 207 -28.19 -45.79 -27.42
CA THR A 207 -29.35 -46.69 -27.42
C THR A 207 -29.54 -47.32 -26.04
N ALA A 208 -30.74 -47.15 -25.51
CA ALA A 208 -31.22 -47.67 -24.24
C ALA A 208 -31.36 -49.20 -24.24
N GLY A 209 -31.05 -49.79 -23.08
CA GLY A 209 -31.91 -50.75 -22.37
C GLY A 209 -32.01 -52.18 -22.90
N SER A 210 -31.42 -53.12 -22.15
CA SER A 210 -32.04 -54.42 -21.90
C SER A 210 -31.62 -54.98 -20.54
N VAL A 211 -32.62 -55.11 -19.68
CA VAL A 211 -32.63 -55.76 -18.36
C VAL A 211 -32.35 -57.25 -18.54
N GLN A 212 -31.37 -57.81 -17.81
CA GLN A 212 -31.11 -59.24 -17.77
C GLN A 212 -31.60 -59.81 -16.43
N ALA A 213 -32.65 -60.64 -16.52
CA ALA A 213 -33.30 -61.31 -15.41
C ALA A 213 -32.45 -62.45 -14.85
N GLY A 214 -32.49 -62.59 -13.52
CA GLY A 214 -31.81 -63.66 -12.77
C GLY A 214 -32.54 -65.00 -12.86
N THR A 215 -31.76 -66.07 -12.87
CA THR A 215 -32.24 -67.46 -12.79
C THR A 215 -31.70 -68.08 -11.51
N VAL A 216 -32.63 -68.54 -10.67
CA VAL A 216 -32.43 -69.33 -9.46
C VAL A 216 -32.23 -70.79 -9.86
N HIS A 217 -31.18 -71.44 -9.35
CA HIS A 217 -31.05 -72.89 -9.37
C HIS A 217 -31.22 -73.45 -7.96
N VAL A 218 -32.09 -74.46 -7.89
CA VAL A 218 -32.41 -75.36 -6.78
C VAL A 218 -31.26 -76.33 -6.54
#